data_AF-A0A6B3IUP9-F1
#
_entry.id   AF-A0A6B3IUP9-F1
#
_cell.length_a   1.000
_cell.length_b   1.000
_cell.length_c   1.000
_cell.angle_alpha   90.00
_cell.angle_beta   90.00
_cell.angle_gamma   90.00
#
_symmetry.space_group_name_H-M   'P 1'
#
loop_
_entity.id
_entity.type
_entity.pdbx_description
1 polymer ?
#
loop_
_entity_poly.entity_id
_entity_poly.type
_entity_poly.pdbx_seq_one_letter_code
_entity_poly.pdbx_strand_id
1 'polypeptide(L)'
;GGPLVRLAAAARPARVAGLVLVDPSDEACDLLFQPSMRRAERVGQLATVLMARLGLLGRAYRSLTAALPPDAAADMRAEGYTVAMTRTRGRELEDAAGDLRALLENPPGLAGLPVTVVSAGRTSVGMPESVRERATVSHAFRARQSPHGRHVVLPEADHMVLTTSAAELAEEVRRLVVSL
;
A
#
# COMPACT_ATOMS: atom_id res chain seq x y z
N GLY A 1 -2.08 -2.19 3.20
CA GLY A 1 -2.11 -0.74 3.50
C GLY A 1 -3.49 -0.13 3.28
N GLY A 2 -3.84 0.14 2.02
CA GLY A 2 -5.09 0.85 1.66
C GLY A 2 -6.39 0.33 2.31
N PRO A 3 -6.66 -0.99 2.28
CA PRO A 3 -7.82 -1.57 2.94
C PRO A 3 -7.94 -1.26 4.44
N LEU A 4 -6.85 -1.42 5.19
CA LEU A 4 -6.82 -1.18 6.64
C LEU A 4 -7.11 0.28 6.99
N VAL A 5 -6.54 1.21 6.24
CA VAL A 5 -6.76 2.65 6.43
C VAL A 5 -8.21 3.04 6.14
N ARG A 6 -8.83 2.46 5.11
CA ARG A 6 -10.25 2.66 4.81
C ARG A 6 -11.18 2.11 5.90
N LEU A 7 -10.88 0.93 6.43
CA LEU A 7 -11.62 0.36 7.57
C LEU A 7 -11.50 1.24 8.82
N ALA A 8 -10.28 1.69 9.15
CA ALA A 8 -10.05 2.57 10.28
C ALA A 8 -10.80 3.91 10.15
N ALA A 9 -10.81 4.49 8.95
CA ALA A 9 -11.54 5.72 8.67
C ALA A 9 -13.06 5.53 8.77
N ALA A 10 -13.60 4.44 8.21
CA ALA A 10 -15.02 4.13 8.31
C ALA A 10 -15.48 3.87 9.75
N ALA A 11 -14.60 3.33 10.61
CA ALA A 11 -14.91 3.11 12.02
C ALA A 11 -15.01 4.41 12.83
N ARG A 12 -14.32 5.49 12.42
CA ARG A 12 -14.28 6.77 13.14
C ARG A 12 -14.20 7.97 12.18
N PRO A 13 -15.18 8.17 11.29
CA PRO A 13 -15.08 9.16 10.21
C PRO A 13 -14.95 10.59 10.75
N ALA A 14 -15.59 10.90 11.88
CA ALA A 14 -15.50 12.22 12.52
C ALA A 14 -14.08 12.61 13.00
N ARG A 15 -13.13 11.66 13.05
CA ARG A 15 -11.73 11.92 13.43
C ARG A 15 -10.78 12.01 12.24
N VAL A 16 -11.31 11.91 11.02
CA VAL A 16 -10.52 11.82 9.79
C VAL A 16 -10.92 12.97 8.88
N ALA A 17 -9.94 13.76 8.43
CA ALA A 17 -10.14 14.84 7.46
C ALA A 17 -10.35 14.34 6.03
N GLY A 18 -9.71 13.22 5.69
CA GLY A 18 -9.70 12.61 4.37
C GLY A 18 -8.67 11.49 4.31
N LEU A 19 -8.58 10.84 3.16
CA LEU A 19 -7.68 9.71 2.94
C LEU A 19 -6.76 9.97 1.76
N VAL A 20 -5.46 9.74 1.94
CA VAL A 20 -4.50 9.58 0.85
C VAL A 20 -4.09 8.11 0.79
N LEU A 21 -4.56 7.40 -0.23
CA LEU A 21 -4.24 5.99 -0.46
C LEU A 21 -3.06 5.91 -1.43
N VAL A 22 -1.89 5.52 -0.92
CA VAL A 22 -0.62 5.52 -1.66
C VAL A 22 -0.35 4.13 -2.23
N ASP A 23 -0.33 4.04 -3.56
CA ASP A 23 -0.17 2.83 -4.37
C ASP A 23 -0.82 1.58 -3.74
N PRO A 24 -2.11 1.65 -3.35
CA PRO A 24 -2.71 0.65 -2.47
C PRO A 24 -2.93 -0.68 -3.20
N SER A 25 -2.80 -1.80 -2.49
CA SER A 25 -3.48 -3.03 -2.92
C SER A 25 -4.99 -2.81 -2.82
N ASP A 26 -5.68 -2.68 -3.96
CA ASP A 26 -7.12 -2.47 -4.02
C ASP A 26 -7.86 -3.74 -4.45
N GLU A 27 -8.93 -4.08 -3.73
CA GLU A 27 -9.75 -5.26 -3.97
C GLU A 27 -10.45 -5.26 -5.33
N ALA A 28 -10.52 -4.12 -6.04
CA ALA A 28 -11.00 -4.06 -7.42
C ALA A 28 -9.99 -4.59 -8.45
N CYS A 29 -8.74 -4.87 -8.05
CA CYS A 29 -7.74 -5.47 -8.91
C CYS A 29 -7.84 -7.00 -8.88
N ASP A 30 -8.40 -7.58 -9.95
CA ASP A 30 -8.64 -9.02 -10.06
C ASP A 30 -7.37 -9.88 -10.04
N LEU A 31 -6.18 -9.29 -10.31
CA LEU A 31 -4.88 -9.95 -10.12
C LEU A 31 -4.72 -10.52 -8.71
N LEU A 32 -5.24 -9.81 -7.72
CA LEU A 32 -5.07 -10.19 -6.32
C LEU A 32 -5.76 -11.54 -6.03
N PHE A 33 -6.78 -11.94 -6.79
CA PHE A 33 -7.47 -13.21 -6.60
C PHE A 33 -6.91 -14.35 -7.42
N GLN A 34 -5.91 -14.10 -8.28
CA GLN A 34 -5.36 -15.13 -9.15
C GLN A 34 -4.49 -16.14 -8.35
N PRO A 35 -4.50 -17.44 -8.72
CA PRO A 35 -3.65 -18.44 -8.09
C PRO A 35 -2.15 -18.13 -8.20
N SER A 36 -1.74 -17.46 -9.28
CA SER A 36 -0.37 -16.99 -9.50
C SER A 36 0.09 -16.02 -8.41
N MET A 37 -0.78 -15.08 -8.01
CA MET A 37 -0.50 -14.14 -6.93
C MET A 37 -0.27 -14.87 -5.61
N ARG A 38 -1.11 -15.86 -5.29
CA ARG A 38 -0.97 -16.66 -4.06
C ARG A 38 0.32 -17.47 -4.03
N ARG A 39 0.76 -17.98 -5.18
CA ARG A 39 2.09 -18.63 -5.29
C ARG A 39 3.21 -17.62 -5.07
N ALA A 40 3.14 -16.45 -5.70
CA ALA A 40 4.15 -15.40 -5.55
C ALA A 40 4.26 -14.90 -4.10
N GLU A 41 3.14 -14.70 -3.41
CA GLU A 41 3.11 -14.33 -2.00
C GLU A 41 3.75 -15.38 -1.10
N ARG A 42 3.44 -16.67 -1.31
CA ARG A 42 4.03 -17.78 -0.54
C ARG A 42 5.54 -17.87 -0.75
N VAL A 43 5.99 -17.82 -2.01
CA VAL A 43 7.43 -17.83 -2.34
C VAL A 43 8.12 -16.61 -1.75
N GLY A 44 7.53 -15.43 -1.92
CA GLY A 44 8.03 -14.18 -1.35
C GLY A 44 8.13 -14.25 0.18
N GLN A 45 7.09 -14.77 0.85
CA GLN A 45 7.09 -14.95 2.30
C GLN A 45 8.19 -15.89 2.78
N LEU A 46 8.39 -17.03 2.12
CA LEU A 46 9.49 -17.95 2.45
C LEU A 46 10.85 -17.29 2.26
N ALA A 47 11.05 -16.56 1.15
CA ALA A 47 12.28 -15.82 0.88
C ALA A 47 12.52 -14.74 1.95
N THR A 48 11.50 -13.95 2.32
CA THR A 48 11.60 -12.93 3.36
C THR A 48 11.96 -13.54 4.72
N VAL A 49 11.33 -14.66 5.11
CA VAL A 49 11.65 -15.37 6.37
C VAL A 49 13.11 -15.83 6.36
N LEU A 50 13.59 -16.42 5.26
CA LEU A 50 14.97 -16.88 5.15
C LEU A 50 15.95 -15.70 5.27
N MET A 51 15.69 -14.61 4.55
CA MET A 51 16.51 -13.40 4.62
C MET A 51 16.52 -12.78 6.02
N ALA A 52 15.39 -12.78 6.73
CA ALA A 52 15.31 -12.28 8.10
C ALA A 52 16.13 -13.14 9.07
N ARG A 53 16.04 -14.47 8.96
CA ARG A 53 16.83 -15.40 9.78
C ARG A 53 18.33 -15.30 9.53
N LEU A 54 18.73 -15.01 8.29
CA LEU A 54 20.13 -14.82 7.91
C LEU A 54 20.65 -13.38 8.17
N GLY A 55 19.80 -12.47 8.68
CA GLY A 55 20.17 -11.06 8.86
C GLY A 55 20.41 -10.27 7.57
N LEU A 56 20.01 -10.82 6.42
CA LEU A 56 20.20 -10.21 5.10
C LEU A 56 19.08 -9.26 4.70
N LEU A 57 17.93 -9.33 5.38
CA LEU A 57 16.74 -8.57 5.02
C LEU A 57 16.98 -7.05 5.08
N GLY A 58 17.59 -6.55 6.15
CA GLY A 58 17.93 -5.11 6.23
C GLY A 58 18.92 -4.67 5.16
N ARG A 59 19.79 -5.57 4.69
CA ARG A 59 20.75 -5.27 3.61
C ARG A 59 20.07 -5.20 2.24
N ALA A 60 19.03 -6.02 2.03
CA ALA A 60 18.18 -5.98 0.83
C ALA A 60 17.40 -4.67 0.74
N TYR A 61 16.96 -4.12 1.89
CA TYR A 61 16.19 -2.88 1.96
C TYR A 61 17.01 -1.63 2.33
N ARG A 62 18.35 -1.69 2.31
CA ARG A 62 19.21 -0.58 2.76
C ARG A 62 18.92 0.76 2.06
N SER A 63 18.61 0.73 0.76
CA SER A 63 18.34 1.94 -0.02
C SER A 63 17.04 2.60 0.42
N LEU A 64 16.02 1.79 0.72
CA LEU A 64 14.78 2.25 1.33
C LEU A 64 15.07 2.90 2.69
N THR A 65 15.79 2.20 3.57
CA THR A 65 16.11 2.73 4.91
C THR A 65 16.90 4.04 4.84
N ALA A 66 17.81 4.18 3.87
CA ALA A 66 18.64 5.37 3.71
C ALA A 66 17.86 6.59 3.20
N ALA A 67 16.72 6.37 2.53
CA ALA A 67 15.86 7.45 2.05
C ALA A 67 14.85 7.94 3.10
N LEU A 68 14.75 7.26 4.25
CA LEU A 68 13.85 7.64 5.33
C LEU A 68 14.47 8.71 6.26
N PRO A 69 13.63 9.56 6.89
CA PRO A 69 14.06 10.39 8.01
C PRO A 69 14.74 9.57 9.13
N PRO A 70 15.64 10.18 9.94
CA PRO A 70 16.47 9.44 10.89
C PRO A 70 15.71 8.59 11.91
N ASP A 71 14.58 9.08 12.40
CA ASP A 71 13.66 8.41 13.32
C ASP A 71 12.98 7.21 12.63
N ALA A 72 12.35 7.42 11.48
CA ALA A 72 11.72 6.33 10.72
C ALA A 72 12.73 5.27 10.26
N ALA A 73 13.96 5.67 9.93
CA ALA A 73 15.04 4.76 9.61
C ALA A 73 15.49 3.94 10.84
N ALA A 74 15.44 4.52 12.04
CA ALA A 74 15.74 3.81 13.29
C ALA A 74 14.66 2.77 13.59
N ASP A 75 13.39 3.13 13.49
CA ASP A 75 12.25 2.21 13.69
C ASP A 75 12.31 1.04 12.70
N MET A 76 12.57 1.33 11.43
CA MET A 76 12.69 0.31 10.39
C MET A 76 13.86 -0.67 10.67
N ARG A 77 14.98 -0.18 11.22
CA ARG A 77 16.09 -1.06 11.64
C ARG A 77 15.73 -1.90 12.87
N ALA A 78 15.00 -1.33 13.83
CA ALA A 78 14.60 -2.01 15.06
C ALA A 78 13.56 -3.10 14.81
N GLU A 79 12.59 -2.84 13.93
CA GLU A 79 11.38 -3.67 13.81
C GLU A 79 11.19 -4.27 12.42
N GLY A 80 11.49 -3.49 11.39
CA GLY A 80 11.10 -3.75 10.00
C GLY A 80 11.82 -4.91 9.31
N TYR A 81 12.93 -5.41 9.86
CA TYR A 81 13.74 -6.48 9.26
C TYR A 81 13.86 -7.74 10.13
N THR A 82 12.99 -7.87 11.13
CA THR A 82 13.05 -8.92 12.14
C THR A 82 12.28 -10.18 11.72
N VAL A 83 12.62 -11.32 12.34
CA VAL A 83 11.81 -12.54 12.21
C VAL A 83 10.39 -12.33 12.75
N ALA A 84 10.21 -11.49 13.78
CA ALA A 84 8.91 -11.13 14.31
C ALA A 84 8.02 -10.45 13.25
N MET A 85 8.55 -9.45 12.54
CA MET A 85 7.86 -8.82 11.40
C MET A 85 7.43 -9.86 10.37
N THR A 86 8.32 -10.79 10.00
CA THR A 86 7.97 -11.82 9.01
C THR A 86 6.86 -12.76 9.48
N ARG A 87 6.76 -13.05 10.78
CA ARG A 87 5.66 -13.83 11.34
C ARG A 87 4.34 -13.09 11.22
N THR A 88 4.32 -11.80 11.57
CA THR A 88 3.13 -10.95 11.41
C THR A 88 2.67 -10.90 9.96
N ARG A 89 3.59 -10.62 9.03
CA ARG A 89 3.28 -10.65 7.59
C ARG A 89 2.76 -12.02 7.15
N GLY A 90 3.31 -13.10 7.69
CA GLY A 90 2.84 -14.45 7.41
C GLY A 90 1.37 -14.65 7.80
N ARG A 91 0.98 -14.17 8.99
CA ARG A 91 -0.41 -14.22 9.46
C ARG A 91 -1.35 -13.38 8.60
N GLU A 92 -0.92 -12.18 8.20
CA GLU A 92 -1.71 -11.33 7.28
C GLU A 92 -1.94 -11.99 5.91
N LEU A 93 -1.00 -12.82 5.44
CA LEU A 93 -1.10 -13.50 4.15
C LEU A 93 -1.91 -14.81 4.18
N GLU A 94 -2.27 -15.34 5.36
CA GLU A 94 -2.97 -16.63 5.47
C GLU A 94 -4.33 -16.62 4.75
N ASP A 95 -5.10 -15.53 4.89
CA ASP A 95 -6.39 -15.35 4.21
C ASP A 95 -6.55 -13.97 3.55
N ALA A 96 -5.44 -13.40 3.04
CA ALA A 96 -5.49 -12.10 2.35
C ALA A 96 -6.48 -12.09 1.16
N ALA A 97 -6.73 -13.24 0.50
CA ALA A 97 -7.74 -13.32 -0.55
C ALA A 97 -9.17 -13.25 -0.01
N GLY A 98 -9.46 -13.94 1.09
CA GLY A 98 -10.76 -13.89 1.77
C GLY A 98 -11.04 -12.48 2.28
N ASP A 99 -10.06 -11.86 2.95
CA ASP A 99 -10.17 -10.49 3.44
C ASP A 99 -10.49 -9.48 2.31
N LEU A 100 -9.79 -9.58 1.18
CA LEU A 100 -10.04 -8.72 0.02
C LEU A 100 -11.42 -8.99 -0.62
N ARG A 101 -11.90 -10.25 -0.65
CA ARG A 101 -13.25 -10.56 -1.14
C ARG A 101 -14.32 -9.96 -0.21
N ALA A 102 -14.15 -10.10 1.10
CA ALA A 102 -15.07 -9.53 2.07
C ALA A 102 -15.20 -8.01 1.90
N LEU A 103 -14.09 -7.32 1.60
CA LEU A 103 -14.08 -5.88 1.30
C LEU A 103 -14.70 -5.53 -0.05
N LEU A 104 -14.57 -6.40 -1.05
CA LEU A 104 -15.20 -6.20 -2.35
C LEU A 104 -16.72 -6.33 -2.24
N GLU A 105 -17.20 -7.31 -1.48
CA GLU A 105 -18.62 -7.57 -1.22
C GLU A 105 -19.24 -6.54 -0.28
N ASN A 106 -18.48 -6.12 0.75
CA ASN A 106 -18.92 -5.19 1.78
C ASN A 106 -17.94 -4.02 1.92
N PRO A 107 -17.90 -3.10 0.93
CA PRO A 107 -16.96 -1.99 0.96
C PRO A 107 -17.26 -1.07 2.14
N PRO A 108 -16.24 -0.62 2.91
CA PRO A 108 -16.44 0.26 4.04
C PRO A 108 -17.01 1.61 3.60
N GLY A 109 -18.08 2.06 4.26
CA GLY A 109 -18.70 3.36 4.04
C GLY A 109 -17.83 4.48 4.62
N LEU A 110 -17.36 5.38 3.76
CA LEU A 110 -16.44 6.47 4.16
C LEU A 110 -17.15 7.78 4.53
N ALA A 111 -18.49 7.77 4.68
CA ALA A 111 -19.27 8.94 5.12
C ALA A 111 -18.99 10.25 4.36
N GLY A 112 -18.68 10.16 3.06
CA GLY A 112 -18.37 11.33 2.22
C GLY A 112 -16.97 11.90 2.40
N LEU A 113 -16.07 11.24 3.14
CA LEU A 113 -14.69 11.68 3.28
C LEU A 113 -14.00 11.86 1.91
N PRO A 114 -13.26 12.97 1.69
CA PRO A 114 -12.39 13.13 0.54
C PRO A 114 -11.38 11.98 0.44
N VAL A 115 -11.19 11.45 -0.77
CA VAL A 115 -10.25 10.35 -1.02
C VAL A 115 -9.37 10.70 -2.20
N THR A 116 -8.07 10.82 -1.97
CA THR A 116 -7.06 10.87 -3.03
C THR A 116 -6.40 9.50 -3.14
N VAL A 117 -6.44 8.88 -4.31
CA VAL A 117 -5.70 7.65 -4.61
C VAL A 117 -4.51 8.03 -5.49
N VAL A 118 -3.30 7.69 -5.03
CA VAL A 118 -2.04 7.99 -5.70
C VAL A 118 -1.49 6.70 -6.29
N SER A 119 -1.44 6.59 -7.62
CA SER A 119 -0.70 5.52 -8.31
C SER A 119 0.76 5.89 -8.47
N ALA A 120 1.64 4.92 -8.32
CA ALA A 120 2.97 5.02 -8.90
C ALA A 120 2.89 4.89 -10.43
N GLY A 121 3.77 5.58 -11.16
CA GLY A 121 3.82 5.56 -12.63
C GLY A 121 4.80 4.52 -13.20
N ARG A 122 5.87 4.21 -12.47
CA ARG A 122 6.91 3.26 -12.90
C ARG A 122 6.61 1.83 -12.47
N THR A 123 7.16 0.88 -13.23
CA THR A 123 7.22 -0.53 -12.82
C THR A 123 8.11 -0.71 -11.61
N SER A 124 8.02 -1.87 -10.96
CA SER A 124 8.82 -2.19 -9.78
C SER A 124 9.21 -3.66 -9.80
N VAL A 125 10.15 -4.06 -8.94
CA VAL A 125 10.55 -5.48 -8.83
C VAL A 125 9.32 -6.33 -8.52
N GLY A 126 9.04 -7.33 -9.36
CA GLY A 126 7.84 -8.18 -9.25
C GLY A 126 6.57 -7.58 -9.82
N MET A 127 6.64 -6.39 -10.43
CA MET A 127 5.49 -5.65 -10.96
C MET A 127 5.78 -5.12 -12.37
N PRO A 128 5.61 -5.97 -13.41
CA PRO A 128 5.76 -5.57 -14.80
C PRO A 128 4.66 -4.58 -15.23
N GLU A 129 4.80 -4.01 -16.43
CA GLU A 129 3.91 -2.98 -16.98
C GLU A 129 2.43 -3.39 -16.94
N SER A 130 2.09 -4.60 -17.37
CA SER A 130 0.72 -5.10 -17.35
C SER A 130 0.10 -5.18 -15.94
N VAL A 131 0.92 -5.44 -14.91
CA VAL A 131 0.48 -5.41 -13.51
C VAL A 131 0.28 -3.97 -13.04
N ARG A 132 1.19 -3.06 -13.44
CA ARG A 132 1.11 -1.62 -13.15
C ARG A 132 -0.12 -0.95 -13.77
N GLU A 133 -0.46 -1.30 -15.00
CA GLU A 133 -1.67 -0.83 -15.67
C GLU A 133 -2.92 -1.27 -14.91
N ARG A 134 -3.03 -2.56 -14.56
CA ARG A 134 -4.19 -3.10 -13.83
C ARG A 134 -4.34 -2.53 -12.43
N ALA A 135 -3.23 -2.33 -11.71
CA ALA A 135 -3.21 -1.61 -10.45
C ALA A 135 -3.73 -0.18 -10.63
N THR A 136 -3.23 0.55 -11.62
CA THR A 136 -3.66 1.92 -11.91
C THR A 136 -5.14 2.01 -12.27
N VAL A 137 -5.67 1.06 -13.04
CA VAL A 137 -7.12 0.96 -13.33
C VAL A 137 -7.92 0.77 -12.05
N SER A 138 -7.47 -0.11 -11.14
CA SER A 138 -8.14 -0.33 -9.85
C SER A 138 -8.11 0.91 -8.95
N HIS A 139 -7.01 1.67 -8.97
CA HIS A 139 -6.89 2.93 -8.23
C HIS A 139 -7.85 4.00 -8.77
N ALA A 140 -7.95 4.12 -10.10
CA ALA A 140 -8.90 5.01 -10.74
C ALA A 140 -10.35 4.62 -10.39
N PHE A 141 -10.66 3.33 -10.40
CA PHE A 141 -11.96 2.82 -9.96
C PHE A 141 -12.26 3.19 -8.51
N ARG A 142 -11.30 2.99 -7.60
CA ARG A 142 -11.44 3.32 -6.17
C ARG A 142 -11.76 4.79 -5.96
N ALA A 143 -11.01 5.68 -6.61
CA ALA A 143 -11.26 7.12 -6.51
C ALA A 143 -12.71 7.44 -6.92
N ARG A 144 -13.20 6.87 -8.03
CA ARG A 144 -14.58 7.08 -8.50
C ARG A 144 -15.66 6.58 -7.55
N GLN A 145 -15.35 5.72 -6.58
CA GLN A 145 -16.32 5.26 -5.57
C GLN A 145 -16.54 6.27 -4.45
N SER A 146 -15.72 7.34 -4.36
CA SER A 146 -15.92 8.42 -3.39
C SER A 146 -16.53 9.66 -4.06
N PRO A 147 -17.55 10.31 -3.46
CA PRO A 147 -18.11 11.56 -3.98
C PRO A 147 -17.09 12.69 -4.19
N HIS A 148 -16.04 12.71 -3.36
CA HIS A 148 -14.93 13.66 -3.43
C HIS A 148 -13.62 12.92 -3.74
N GLY A 149 -13.72 11.96 -4.66
CA GLY A 149 -12.62 11.11 -5.10
C GLY A 149 -11.71 11.79 -6.12
N ARG A 150 -10.40 11.64 -5.93
CA ARG A 150 -9.36 12.09 -6.85
C ARG A 150 -8.40 10.94 -7.12
N HIS A 151 -8.02 10.77 -8.38
CA HIS A 151 -6.96 9.84 -8.79
C HIS A 151 -5.80 10.63 -9.36
N VAL A 152 -4.58 10.33 -8.90
CA VAL A 152 -3.35 10.98 -9.34
C VAL A 152 -2.33 9.89 -9.67
N VAL A 153 -1.63 10.05 -10.78
CA VAL A 153 -0.50 9.19 -11.13
C VAL A 153 0.78 10.01 -10.99
N LEU A 154 1.75 9.51 -10.23
CA LEU A 154 3.07 10.12 -10.11
C LEU A 154 4.02 9.43 -11.10
N PRO A 155 4.36 10.05 -12.25
CA PRO A 155 4.99 9.38 -13.37
C PRO A 155 6.37 8.78 -13.01
N GLU A 156 7.11 9.47 -12.14
CA GLU A 156 8.46 9.05 -11.74
C GLU A 156 8.49 8.17 -10.48
N ALA A 157 7.36 7.98 -9.80
CA ALA A 157 7.29 7.14 -8.62
C ALA A 157 7.28 5.66 -9.02
N ASP A 158 8.00 4.84 -8.27
CA ASP A 158 7.82 3.38 -8.25
C ASP A 158 6.90 2.97 -7.07
N HIS A 159 6.73 1.67 -6.82
CA HIS A 159 5.89 1.18 -5.71
C HIS A 159 6.32 1.73 -4.33
N MET A 160 7.56 2.19 -4.20
CA MET A 160 8.07 2.86 -2.99
C MET A 160 7.86 4.38 -3.05
N VAL A 161 6.65 4.81 -3.45
CA VAL A 161 6.24 6.23 -3.63
C VAL A 161 6.68 7.13 -2.47
N LEU A 162 6.56 6.64 -1.23
CA LEU A 162 6.98 7.35 -0.01
C LEU A 162 8.44 7.81 -0.03
N THR A 163 9.29 7.13 -0.79
CA THR A 163 10.71 7.46 -0.93
C THR A 163 11.09 7.98 -2.32
N THR A 164 10.35 7.62 -3.37
CA THR A 164 10.66 8.04 -4.75
C THR A 164 9.95 9.33 -5.17
N SER A 165 8.88 9.74 -4.48
CA SER A 165 8.13 10.97 -4.78
C SER A 165 7.50 11.57 -3.52
N ALA A 166 8.30 11.70 -2.45
CA ALA A 166 7.84 12.17 -1.15
C ALA A 166 7.26 13.59 -1.18
N ALA A 167 7.83 14.48 -2.00
CA ALA A 167 7.40 15.88 -2.09
C ALA A 167 6.03 15.99 -2.77
N GLU A 168 5.83 15.27 -3.87
CA GLU A 168 4.57 15.20 -4.61
C GLU A 168 3.48 14.54 -3.76
N LEU A 169 3.83 13.50 -3.00
CA LEU A 169 2.90 12.88 -2.07
C LEU A 169 2.50 13.84 -0.93
N ALA A 170 3.45 14.58 -0.35
CA ALA A 170 3.18 15.56 0.69
C ALA A 170 2.25 16.68 0.20
N GLU A 171 2.35 17.05 -1.08
CA GLU A 171 1.45 17.98 -1.73
C GLU A 171 0.00 17.45 -1.77
N GLU A 172 -0.21 16.17 -2.10
CA GLU A 172 -1.55 15.55 -2.06
C GLU A 172 -2.13 15.51 -0.64
N VAL A 173 -1.29 15.27 0.37
CA VAL A 173 -1.71 15.33 1.78
C VAL A 173 -2.13 16.76 2.15
N ARG A 174 -1.33 17.76 1.79
CA ARG A 174 -1.60 19.16 2.12
C ARG A 174 -2.87 19.67 1.47
N ARG A 175 -3.18 19.24 0.24
CA ARG A 175 -4.45 19.57 -0.43
C ARG A 175 -5.66 19.21 0.42
N LEU A 176 -5.67 18.03 1.04
CA LEU A 176 -6.79 17.58 1.88
C LEU A 176 -6.92 18.37 3.18
N VAL A 177 -5.81 18.91 3.71
CA VAL A 177 -5.82 19.70 4.94
C VAL A 177 -6.26 21.14 4.69
N VAL A 178 -5.91 21.72 3.54
CA VAL A 178 -6.25 23.11 3.18
C VAL A 178 -7.66 23.24 2.58
N SER A 179 -8.25 22.13 2.11
CA SER A 179 -9.63 22.09 1.60
C SER A 179 -10.71 21.93 2.68
N LEU A 180 -10.33 21.89 3.96
CA LEU A 180 -11.23 21.91 5.12
C LEU A 180 -11.51 23.34 5.57
#